data_AF-A0A1F7HGU5-F1
#
_entry.id   AF-A0A1F7HGU5-F1
#
_cell.length_a   1.000
_cell.length_b   1.000
_cell.length_c   1.000
_cell.angle_alpha   90.00
_cell.angle_beta   90.00
_cell.angle_gamma   90.00
#
_symmetry.space_group_name_H-M   'P 1'
#
loop_
_entity.id
_entity.type
_entity.pdbx_description
1 polymer ?
#
loop_
_entity_poly.entity_id
_entity_poly.type
_entity_poly.pdbx_seq_one_letter_code
_entity_poly.pdbx_strand_id
1 'polypeptide(L)'
;MGKKYLIAFIIFIFAFAAGFQLLKPGLIPTHDAEYHIVRFYQFDKAIRDGNLYPRWAPDLNYGFGVPLFNYVYPLPNYLSFMTHLFGISFINSFKLIMFLSFVMGGIFFYFWARDFWGDLGGLVSSIVFLYSPYFFVDIYIRGSIGEVIALSLFPGVLWSVNQALIQERFSFVPLSGIFLALVIFSHNILGFAFFIFLIFYILAIFYLFNKRKIILMESLKIILLGLGLSAIFWIPAIFERNYVRGLEIFDLKRNFAELYQLVIPSWGSGFFGGGTNEMSVQIGIMNLLAIFISVFVLIKLKLKKKERKAGLITYFLVCFLILFILMTKFSSPVWDFVPFLNFFQFPWRLLSLTILVASFLSGSLFIISKSKILAFIIIAGAFFLGIGYTRPAYYHQREDSHYFTRSNFMDGTNSPGNVFNTKWMKWPLKREKEKIEFKDKSARILNSMIKSSRYVLEVSLRKETTMFVNTAYFPGWKVYVDSKSFPVGIERNGSMSVNLPKGTHSIEAKLEDTPIRNISKIISILSFFLIVFIFYKNFNPRNI
;
A
#
# COMPACT_ATOMS: atom_id res chain seq x y z
N MET A 1 -18.36 14.38 -27.67
CA MET A 1 -17.67 13.83 -26.47
C MET A 1 -17.39 14.99 -25.50
N GLY A 2 -17.90 14.96 -24.27
CA GLY A 2 -17.76 16.10 -23.35
C GLY A 2 -16.29 16.40 -22.97
N LYS A 3 -15.96 17.66 -22.70
CA LYS A 3 -14.58 18.15 -22.42
C LYS A 3 -13.80 17.32 -21.38
N LYS A 4 -14.50 16.80 -20.36
CA LYS A 4 -13.90 15.95 -19.30
C LYS A 4 -13.44 14.59 -19.84
N TYR A 5 -14.18 13.99 -20.76
CA TYR A 5 -13.83 12.71 -21.38
C TYR A 5 -12.63 12.84 -22.31
N LEU A 6 -12.53 13.96 -23.03
CA LEU A 6 -11.36 14.26 -23.86
C LEU A 6 -10.09 14.38 -23.00
N ILE A 7 -10.17 15.06 -21.85
CA ILE A 7 -9.02 15.20 -20.93
C ILE A 7 -8.64 13.84 -20.33
N ALA A 8 -9.61 13.05 -19.89
CA ALA A 8 -9.34 11.70 -19.40
C ALA A 8 -8.67 10.82 -20.48
N PHE A 9 -9.09 10.95 -21.74
CA PHE A 9 -8.49 10.25 -22.86
C PHE A 9 -7.05 10.72 -23.14
N ILE A 10 -6.76 12.02 -23.05
CA ILE A 10 -5.39 12.54 -23.16
C ILE A 10 -4.52 11.95 -22.04
N ILE A 11 -4.99 12.00 -20.79
CA ILE A 11 -4.29 11.41 -19.64
C ILE A 11 -4.03 9.92 -19.87
N PHE A 12 -5.02 9.19 -20.40
CA PHE A 12 -4.86 7.78 -20.75
C PHE A 12 -3.77 7.57 -21.81
N ILE A 13 -3.69 8.37 -22.86
CA ILE A 13 -2.63 8.25 -23.89
C ILE A 13 -1.24 8.41 -23.26
N PHE A 14 -1.06 9.43 -22.42
CA PHE A 14 0.21 9.67 -21.73
C PHE A 14 0.54 8.54 -20.75
N ALA A 15 -0.43 8.11 -19.94
CA ALA A 15 -0.25 6.98 -19.03
C ALA A 15 0.04 5.68 -19.78
N PHE A 16 -0.60 5.45 -20.94
CA PHE A 16 -0.35 4.31 -21.82
C PHE A 16 1.08 4.35 -22.35
N ALA A 17 1.53 5.49 -22.89
CA ALA A 17 2.89 5.63 -23.41
C ALA A 17 3.95 5.34 -22.33
N ALA A 18 3.76 5.86 -21.12
CA ALA A 18 4.69 5.62 -20.01
C ALA A 18 4.56 4.23 -19.37
N GLY A 19 3.37 3.63 -19.39
CA GLY A 19 3.06 2.32 -18.79
C GLY A 19 3.20 1.14 -19.75
N PHE A 20 3.41 1.37 -21.05
CA PHE A 20 3.41 0.34 -22.10
C PHE A 20 4.40 -0.80 -21.85
N GLN A 21 5.52 -0.52 -21.19
CA GLN A 21 6.53 -1.52 -20.85
C GLN A 21 5.99 -2.61 -19.91
N LEU A 22 5.02 -2.28 -19.04
CA LEU A 22 4.32 -3.27 -18.21
C LEU A 22 3.46 -4.25 -19.02
N LEU A 23 3.04 -3.87 -20.23
CA LEU A 23 2.19 -4.72 -21.07
C LEU A 23 2.98 -5.73 -21.91
N LYS A 24 4.31 -5.66 -21.89
CA LYS A 24 5.17 -6.62 -22.61
C LYS A 24 5.20 -7.99 -21.92
N PRO A 25 5.47 -9.09 -22.66
CA PRO A 25 5.66 -10.41 -22.09
C PRO A 25 6.84 -10.49 -21.11
N GLY A 26 6.70 -11.34 -20.08
CA GLY A 26 7.68 -11.50 -19.01
C GLY A 26 7.49 -10.53 -17.84
N LEU A 27 8.35 -10.65 -16.84
CA LEU A 27 8.38 -9.82 -15.64
C LEU A 27 9.56 -8.86 -15.68
N ILE A 28 9.32 -7.59 -15.35
CA ILE A 28 10.40 -6.63 -15.14
C ILE A 28 11.09 -6.97 -13.81
N PRO A 29 12.42 -7.18 -13.77
CA PRO A 29 13.14 -7.41 -12.53
C PRO A 29 13.11 -6.16 -11.67
N THR A 30 12.45 -6.22 -10.52
CA THR A 30 12.40 -5.12 -9.55
C THR A 30 12.73 -5.62 -8.15
N HIS A 31 12.93 -4.70 -7.20
CA HIS A 31 13.23 -5.06 -5.80
C HIS A 31 12.14 -5.92 -5.14
N ASP A 32 10.86 -5.63 -5.41
CA ASP A 32 9.71 -6.18 -4.68
C ASP A 32 8.81 -7.12 -5.52
N ALA A 33 8.91 -7.13 -6.86
CA ALA A 33 7.93 -7.81 -7.72
C ALA A 33 7.82 -9.32 -7.45
N GLU A 34 8.96 -10.01 -7.29
CA GLU A 34 9.00 -11.45 -7.03
C GLU A 34 8.31 -11.80 -5.69
N TYR A 35 8.53 -10.96 -4.67
CA TYR A 35 7.86 -11.12 -3.38
C TYR A 35 6.34 -11.00 -3.53
N HIS A 36 5.86 -10.03 -4.30
CA HIS A 36 4.43 -9.83 -4.52
C HIS A 36 3.77 -10.99 -5.28
N ILE A 37 4.43 -11.56 -6.29
CA ILE A 37 3.90 -12.71 -7.04
C ILE A 37 3.67 -13.90 -6.11
N VAL A 38 4.65 -14.22 -5.25
CA VAL A 38 4.51 -15.31 -4.26
C VAL A 38 3.42 -14.99 -3.23
N ARG A 39 3.29 -13.72 -2.81
CA ARG A 39 2.20 -13.30 -1.90
C ARG A 39 0.83 -13.47 -2.53
N PHE A 40 0.67 -13.14 -3.80
CA PHE A 40 -0.59 -13.33 -4.52
C PHE A 40 -0.99 -14.79 -4.56
N TYR A 41 -0.04 -15.69 -4.87
CA TYR A 41 -0.28 -17.13 -4.82
C TYR A 41 -0.71 -17.62 -3.42
N GLN A 42 0.01 -17.21 -2.37
CA GLN A 42 -0.34 -17.60 -0.99
C GLN A 42 -1.71 -17.05 -0.55
N PHE A 43 -2.06 -15.84 -1.00
CA PHE A 43 -3.33 -15.20 -0.67
C PHE A 43 -4.51 -15.85 -1.41
N ASP A 44 -4.34 -16.13 -2.71
CA ASP A 44 -5.33 -16.84 -3.53
C ASP A 44 -5.64 -18.22 -2.95
N LYS A 45 -4.61 -19.00 -2.59
CA LYS A 45 -4.75 -20.29 -1.89
C LYS A 45 -5.59 -20.16 -0.62
N ALA A 46 -5.28 -19.17 0.22
CA ALA A 46 -6.00 -18.95 1.47
C ALA A 46 -7.48 -18.57 1.26
N ILE A 47 -7.79 -17.73 0.27
CA ILE A 47 -9.18 -17.38 -0.05
C ILE A 47 -9.94 -18.61 -0.57
N ARG A 48 -9.35 -19.38 -1.49
CA ARG A 48 -9.98 -20.58 -2.07
C ARG A 48 -10.25 -21.67 -1.02
N ASP A 49 -9.45 -21.71 0.04
CA ASP A 49 -9.68 -22.59 1.19
C ASP A 49 -10.87 -22.19 2.07
N GLY A 50 -11.44 -21.00 1.84
CA GLY A 50 -12.59 -20.44 2.55
C GLY A 50 -12.24 -19.30 3.51
N ASN A 51 -11.00 -18.81 3.52
CA ASN A 51 -10.60 -17.71 4.38
C ASN A 51 -10.82 -16.35 3.68
N LEU A 52 -11.99 -15.73 3.90
CA LEU A 52 -12.34 -14.45 3.26
C LEU A 52 -11.46 -13.26 3.67
N TYR A 53 -10.74 -13.35 4.79
CA TYR A 53 -9.76 -12.35 5.20
C TYR A 53 -8.48 -13.06 5.67
N PRO A 54 -7.62 -13.51 4.74
CA PRO A 54 -6.41 -14.24 5.07
C PRO A 54 -5.51 -13.46 6.03
N ARG A 55 -5.02 -14.14 7.06
CA ARG A 55 -3.96 -13.64 7.96
C ARG A 55 -2.67 -14.45 7.85
N TRP A 56 -2.71 -15.58 7.14
CA TRP A 56 -1.69 -16.62 7.15
C TRP A 56 -1.27 -16.98 5.73
N ALA A 57 0.04 -17.08 5.51
CA ALA A 57 0.65 -17.62 4.29
C ALA A 57 1.18 -19.02 4.62
N PRO A 58 0.51 -20.10 4.17
CA PRO A 58 0.72 -21.46 4.68
C PRO A 58 2.03 -22.14 4.30
N ASP A 59 2.56 -21.85 3.11
CA ASP A 59 3.66 -22.63 2.52
C ASP A 59 5.03 -21.97 2.70
N LEU A 60 5.04 -20.73 3.18
CA LEU A 60 6.28 -19.98 3.44
C LEU A 60 7.04 -20.52 4.65
N ASN A 61 8.29 -20.09 4.80
CA ASN A 61 9.13 -20.40 5.96
C ASN A 61 9.32 -21.92 6.13
N TYR A 62 9.81 -22.58 5.08
CA TYR A 62 9.98 -24.03 4.97
C TYR A 62 8.69 -24.84 5.13
N GLY A 63 7.54 -24.26 4.81
CA GLY A 63 6.23 -24.89 4.98
C GLY A 63 5.65 -24.79 6.40
N PHE A 64 6.32 -24.13 7.34
CA PHE A 64 5.75 -23.85 8.67
C PHE A 64 4.69 -22.75 8.63
N GLY A 65 4.72 -21.88 7.63
CA GLY A 65 3.81 -20.76 7.45
C GLY A 65 4.19 -19.51 8.24
N VAL A 66 3.60 -18.39 7.84
CA VAL A 66 3.92 -17.04 8.35
C VAL A 66 2.62 -16.22 8.48
N PRO A 67 2.45 -15.41 9.54
CA PRO A 67 1.30 -14.51 9.69
C PRO A 67 1.40 -13.26 8.80
N LEU A 68 1.86 -13.41 7.56
CA LEU A 68 2.26 -12.31 6.68
C LEU A 68 1.12 -11.31 6.43
N PHE A 69 -0.07 -11.82 6.11
CA PHE A 69 -1.24 -11.00 5.78
C PHE A 69 -1.89 -10.34 7.01
N ASN A 70 -1.41 -10.64 8.22
CA ASN A 70 -1.78 -9.87 9.41
C ASN A 70 -1.07 -8.51 9.48
N TYR A 71 0.08 -8.36 8.80
CA TYR A 71 0.94 -7.17 8.89
C TYR A 71 1.17 -6.48 7.54
N VAL A 72 1.03 -7.20 6.43
CA VAL A 72 1.14 -6.65 5.08
C VAL A 72 -0.23 -6.22 4.59
N TYR A 73 -0.27 -5.02 4.02
CA TYR A 73 -1.45 -4.40 3.43
C TYR A 73 -2.20 -5.33 2.44
N PRO A 74 -3.55 -5.41 2.50
CA PRO A 74 -4.29 -6.44 1.79
C PRO A 74 -4.71 -6.09 0.35
N LEU A 75 -4.86 -4.80 -0.01
CA LEU A 75 -5.52 -4.40 -1.26
C LEU A 75 -4.87 -4.99 -2.53
N PRO A 76 -3.53 -4.97 -2.70
CA PRO A 76 -2.92 -5.57 -3.89
C PRO A 76 -3.23 -7.07 -4.03
N ASN A 77 -3.31 -7.80 -2.90
CA ASN A 77 -3.59 -9.23 -2.92
C ASN A 77 -5.04 -9.51 -3.31
N TYR A 78 -6.01 -8.71 -2.84
CA TYR A 78 -7.39 -8.81 -3.29
C TYR A 78 -7.55 -8.47 -4.77
N LEU A 79 -6.89 -7.42 -5.26
CA LEU A 79 -6.93 -7.07 -6.69
C LEU A 79 -6.31 -8.18 -7.55
N SER A 80 -5.22 -8.80 -7.08
CA SER A 80 -4.59 -9.94 -7.75
C SER A 80 -5.52 -11.15 -7.78
N PHE A 81 -6.14 -11.50 -6.65
CA PHE A 81 -7.16 -12.55 -6.59
C PHE A 81 -8.30 -12.29 -7.58
N MET A 82 -8.85 -11.06 -7.61
CA MET A 82 -9.94 -10.69 -8.51
C MET A 82 -9.56 -10.86 -9.99
N THR A 83 -8.35 -10.43 -10.38
CA THR A 83 -7.87 -10.61 -11.77
C THR A 83 -7.59 -12.07 -12.09
N HIS A 84 -7.07 -12.84 -11.13
CA HIS A 84 -6.79 -14.26 -11.30
C HIS A 84 -8.07 -15.11 -11.47
N LEU A 85 -9.22 -14.68 -10.92
CA LEU A 85 -10.51 -15.32 -11.21
C LEU A 85 -10.88 -15.31 -12.71
N PHE A 86 -10.35 -14.36 -13.48
CA PHE A 86 -10.53 -14.30 -14.94
C PHE A 86 -9.47 -15.08 -15.73
N GLY A 87 -8.65 -15.90 -15.06
CA GLY A 87 -7.59 -16.70 -15.69
C GLY A 87 -6.31 -15.91 -16.01
N ILE A 88 -6.16 -14.69 -15.48
CA ILE A 88 -4.93 -13.89 -15.64
C ILE A 88 -3.85 -14.44 -14.69
N SER A 89 -2.64 -14.69 -15.20
CA SER A 89 -1.50 -15.15 -14.37
C SER A 89 -1.11 -14.10 -13.33
N PHE A 90 -0.55 -14.50 -12.18
CA PHE A 90 -0.12 -13.59 -11.11
C PHE A 90 0.90 -12.55 -11.58
N ILE A 91 1.83 -12.92 -12.48
CA ILE A 91 2.75 -11.98 -13.13
C ILE A 91 1.98 -10.91 -13.92
N ASN A 92 0.99 -11.32 -14.71
CA ASN A 92 0.20 -10.38 -15.50
C ASN A 92 -0.77 -9.57 -14.64
N SER A 93 -1.31 -10.13 -13.55
CA SER A 93 -2.07 -9.43 -12.53
C SER A 93 -1.25 -8.31 -11.90
N PHE A 94 0.00 -8.59 -11.49
CA PHE A 94 0.93 -7.58 -10.97
C PHE A 94 1.07 -6.41 -11.94
N LYS A 95 1.42 -6.68 -13.20
CA LYS A 95 1.64 -5.66 -14.23
C LYS A 95 0.36 -4.87 -14.56
N LEU A 96 -0.78 -5.56 -14.65
CA LEU A 96 -2.07 -4.94 -14.94
C LEU A 96 -2.52 -4.02 -13.81
N ILE A 97 -2.39 -4.44 -12.56
CA ILE A 97 -2.74 -3.62 -11.40
C ILE A 97 -1.85 -2.37 -11.35
N MET A 98 -0.55 -2.52 -11.58
CA MET A 98 0.39 -1.39 -11.65
C MET A 98 -0.02 -0.39 -12.73
N PHE A 99 -0.31 -0.88 -13.94
CA PHE A 99 -0.73 -0.08 -15.08
C PHE A 99 -2.05 0.66 -14.82
N LEU A 100 -3.09 -0.06 -14.37
CA LEU A 100 -4.40 0.53 -14.09
C LEU A 100 -4.33 1.56 -12.96
N SER A 101 -3.53 1.29 -11.93
CA SER A 101 -3.31 2.24 -10.84
C SER A 101 -2.67 3.52 -11.36
N PHE A 102 -1.62 3.41 -12.17
CA PHE A 102 -0.95 4.56 -12.79
C PHE A 102 -1.94 5.43 -13.61
N VAL A 103 -2.79 4.80 -14.44
CA VAL A 103 -3.85 5.51 -15.18
C VAL A 103 -4.84 6.21 -14.23
N MET A 104 -5.33 5.50 -13.21
CA MET A 104 -6.25 6.04 -12.22
C MET A 104 -5.65 7.21 -11.45
N GLY A 105 -4.36 7.12 -11.11
CA GLY A 105 -3.60 8.18 -10.45
C GLY A 105 -3.63 9.48 -11.24
N GLY A 106 -3.37 9.41 -12.55
CA GLY A 106 -3.46 10.58 -13.43
C GLY A 106 -4.86 11.20 -13.45
N ILE A 107 -5.91 10.37 -13.55
CA ILE A 107 -7.30 10.82 -13.59
C ILE A 107 -7.70 11.50 -12.28
N PHE A 108 -7.42 10.88 -11.13
CA PHE A 108 -7.73 11.47 -9.83
C PHE A 108 -6.94 12.76 -9.58
N PHE A 109 -5.67 12.81 -10.00
CA PHE A 109 -4.86 14.01 -9.89
C PHE A 109 -5.46 15.17 -10.71
N TYR A 110 -5.92 14.91 -11.93
CA TYR A 110 -6.61 15.92 -12.73
C TYR A 110 -7.85 16.44 -12.02
N PHE A 111 -8.70 15.57 -11.47
CA PHE A 111 -9.90 15.97 -10.75
C PHE A 111 -9.61 16.79 -9.50
N TRP A 112 -8.56 16.46 -8.75
CA TRP A 112 -8.13 17.24 -7.61
C TRP A 112 -7.59 18.62 -8.01
N ALA A 113 -6.64 18.66 -8.95
CA ALA A 113 -5.95 19.89 -9.32
C ALA A 113 -6.85 20.89 -10.07
N ARG A 114 -7.78 20.40 -10.91
CA ARG A 114 -8.68 21.28 -11.67
C ARG A 114 -9.62 22.10 -10.78
N ASP A 115 -9.95 21.61 -9.58
CA ASP A 115 -10.83 22.31 -8.65
C ASP A 115 -10.21 23.66 -8.20
N PHE A 116 -8.89 23.78 -8.30
CA PHE A 116 -8.15 25.01 -7.99
C PHE A 116 -7.67 25.75 -9.25
N TRP A 117 -7.15 25.02 -10.24
CA TRP A 117 -6.41 25.57 -11.38
C TRP A 117 -7.17 25.56 -12.71
N GLY A 118 -8.41 25.05 -12.73
CA GLY A 118 -9.19 24.86 -13.95
C GLY A 118 -8.66 23.71 -14.83
N ASP A 119 -9.30 23.50 -15.98
CA ASP A 119 -9.04 22.32 -16.82
C ASP A 119 -7.59 22.21 -17.33
N LEU A 120 -7.00 23.33 -17.79
CA LEU A 120 -5.63 23.33 -18.29
C LEU A 120 -4.62 23.09 -17.16
N GLY A 121 -4.78 23.78 -16.03
CA GLY A 121 -3.90 23.58 -14.88
C GLY A 121 -4.02 22.17 -14.30
N GLY A 122 -5.23 21.61 -14.25
CA GLY A 122 -5.44 20.22 -13.84
C GLY A 122 -4.77 19.22 -14.78
N LEU A 123 -4.86 19.41 -16.09
CA LEU A 123 -4.22 18.51 -17.07
C LEU A 123 -2.69 18.58 -16.94
N VAL A 124 -2.12 19.79 -16.88
CA VAL A 124 -0.66 19.97 -16.70
C VAL A 124 -0.18 19.31 -15.41
N SER A 125 -0.87 19.58 -14.30
CA SER A 125 -0.56 18.96 -13.01
C SER A 125 -0.60 17.43 -13.04
N SER A 126 -1.59 16.84 -13.71
CA SER A 126 -1.72 15.39 -13.86
C SER A 126 -0.58 14.79 -14.69
N ILE A 127 -0.20 15.39 -15.82
CA ILE A 127 0.90 14.87 -16.65
C ILE A 127 2.25 15.03 -15.95
N VAL A 128 2.51 16.15 -15.28
CA VAL A 128 3.75 16.32 -14.48
C VAL A 128 3.82 15.28 -13.36
N PHE A 129 2.70 14.94 -12.73
CA PHE A 129 2.63 13.87 -11.73
C PHE A 129 2.95 12.50 -12.32
N LEU A 130 2.32 12.12 -13.43
CA LEU A 130 2.57 10.83 -14.09
C LEU A 130 4.03 10.67 -14.54
N TYR A 131 4.68 11.75 -14.96
CA TYR A 131 6.05 11.74 -15.45
C TYR A 131 7.10 12.12 -14.40
N SER A 132 6.70 12.15 -13.12
CA SER A 132 7.63 12.36 -12.01
C SER A 132 8.56 11.14 -11.86
N PRO A 133 9.90 11.31 -11.80
CA PRO A 133 10.84 10.18 -11.81
C PRO A 133 10.60 9.16 -10.69
N TYR A 134 10.24 9.62 -9.50
CA TYR A 134 9.97 8.73 -8.36
C TYR A 134 8.80 7.77 -8.60
N PHE A 135 7.78 8.17 -9.36
CA PHE A 135 6.68 7.27 -9.71
C PHE A 135 7.18 6.13 -10.61
N PHE A 136 8.12 6.43 -11.52
CA PHE A 136 8.79 5.40 -12.33
C PHE A 136 9.76 4.55 -11.53
N VAL A 137 10.39 5.07 -10.47
CA VAL A 137 11.18 4.26 -9.55
C VAL A 137 10.29 3.21 -8.88
N ASP A 138 9.12 3.61 -8.38
CA ASP A 138 8.19 2.67 -7.76
C ASP A 138 7.64 1.62 -8.74
N ILE A 139 7.48 1.99 -10.02
CA ILE A 139 6.99 1.07 -11.06
C ILE A 139 8.08 0.13 -11.58
N TYR A 140 9.21 0.67 -12.03
CA TYR A 140 10.17 -0.02 -12.87
C TYR A 140 11.44 -0.47 -12.15
N ILE A 141 11.75 0.09 -10.97
CA ILE A 141 12.95 -0.25 -10.20
C ILE A 141 12.59 -1.03 -8.94
N ARG A 142 11.64 -0.51 -8.17
CA ARG A 142 11.17 -1.15 -6.93
C ARG A 142 10.08 -2.16 -7.20
N GLY A 143 9.13 -1.85 -8.09
CA GLY A 143 7.92 -2.66 -8.25
C GLY A 143 7.09 -2.69 -6.96
N SER A 144 7.08 -1.57 -6.22
CA SER A 144 6.34 -1.44 -4.98
C SER A 144 4.87 -1.17 -5.29
N ILE A 145 4.13 -2.25 -5.55
CA ILE A 145 2.73 -2.16 -5.97
C ILE A 145 1.84 -1.46 -4.95
N GLY A 146 2.12 -1.65 -3.66
CA GLY A 146 1.40 -0.94 -2.62
C GLY A 146 1.61 0.57 -2.69
N GLU A 147 2.84 1.04 -2.93
CA GLU A 147 3.13 2.47 -3.05
C GLU A 147 2.51 3.06 -4.33
N VAL A 148 2.58 2.34 -5.46
CA VAL A 148 1.95 2.77 -6.71
C VAL A 148 0.43 2.94 -6.56
N ILE A 149 -0.27 1.99 -5.91
CA ILE A 149 -1.71 2.12 -5.67
C ILE A 149 -1.97 3.28 -4.70
N ALA A 150 -1.22 3.39 -3.60
CA ALA A 150 -1.40 4.47 -2.63
C ALA A 150 -1.22 5.86 -3.26
N LEU A 151 -0.13 6.06 -4.02
CA LEU A 151 0.15 7.29 -4.78
C LEU A 151 -0.95 7.62 -5.77
N SER A 152 -1.56 6.61 -6.37
CA SER A 152 -2.65 6.77 -7.34
C SER A 152 -3.97 7.13 -6.68
N LEU A 153 -4.30 6.51 -5.54
CA LEU A 153 -5.55 6.73 -4.82
C LEU A 153 -5.55 8.01 -3.98
N PHE A 154 -4.41 8.48 -3.50
CA PHE A 154 -4.35 9.62 -2.59
C PHE A 154 -4.84 10.95 -3.21
N PRO A 155 -4.54 11.29 -4.48
CA PRO A 155 -5.22 12.40 -5.16
C PRO A 155 -6.74 12.24 -5.19
N GLY A 156 -7.25 10.99 -5.21
CA GLY A 156 -8.66 10.67 -5.11
C GLY A 156 -9.25 11.04 -3.74
N VAL A 157 -8.51 10.78 -2.65
CA VAL A 157 -8.84 11.26 -1.29
C VAL A 157 -8.93 12.78 -1.29
N LEU A 158 -7.91 13.48 -1.78
CA LEU A 158 -7.86 14.94 -1.75
C LEU A 158 -8.98 15.56 -2.61
N TRP A 159 -9.27 14.96 -3.76
CA TRP A 159 -10.39 15.37 -4.59
C TRP A 159 -11.74 15.18 -3.88
N SER A 160 -12.03 14.00 -3.36
CA SER A 160 -13.33 13.74 -2.72
C SER A 160 -13.52 14.58 -1.46
N VAL A 161 -12.44 14.81 -0.69
CA VAL A 161 -12.43 15.73 0.45
C VAL A 161 -12.75 17.16 0.00
N ASN A 162 -12.20 17.62 -1.13
CA ASN A 162 -12.57 18.93 -1.67
C ASN A 162 -14.06 19.01 -2.05
N GLN A 163 -14.59 17.96 -2.68
CA GLN A 163 -16.00 17.93 -3.04
C GLN A 163 -16.89 17.99 -1.78
N ALA A 164 -16.52 17.28 -0.71
CA ALA A 164 -17.25 17.30 0.56
C ALA A 164 -17.12 18.63 1.31
N LEU A 165 -15.90 19.15 1.49
CA LEU A 165 -15.61 20.27 2.40
C LEU A 165 -15.70 21.64 1.73
N ILE A 166 -15.26 21.75 0.47
CA ILE A 166 -15.21 23.03 -0.26
C ILE A 166 -16.51 23.24 -1.03
N GLN A 167 -16.93 22.22 -1.78
CA GLN A 167 -18.12 22.26 -2.65
C GLN A 167 -19.41 21.84 -1.95
N GLU A 168 -19.33 21.44 -0.67
CA GLU A 168 -20.48 21.05 0.18
C GLU A 168 -21.32 19.90 -0.41
N ARG A 169 -20.69 19.01 -1.16
CA ARG A 169 -21.33 17.80 -1.70
C ARG A 169 -21.18 16.68 -0.70
N PHE A 170 -22.04 16.64 0.31
CA PHE A 170 -21.93 15.69 1.43
C PHE A 170 -22.03 14.21 1.02
N SER A 171 -22.54 13.89 -0.18
CA SER A 171 -22.44 12.55 -0.77
C SER A 171 -21.00 12.06 -0.96
N PHE A 172 -20.02 12.96 -0.96
CA PHE A 172 -18.59 12.65 -1.04
C PHE A 172 -17.94 12.33 0.31
N VAL A 173 -18.62 12.55 1.44
CA VAL A 173 -18.11 12.17 2.78
C VAL A 173 -17.85 10.66 2.88
N PRO A 174 -18.83 9.76 2.60
CA PRO A 174 -18.57 8.33 2.62
C PRO A 174 -17.52 7.91 1.57
N LEU A 175 -17.55 8.52 0.38
CA LEU A 175 -16.55 8.24 -0.67
C LEU A 175 -15.13 8.61 -0.23
N SER A 176 -14.95 9.71 0.50
CA SER A 176 -13.66 10.12 1.06
C SER A 176 -13.16 9.15 2.12
N GLY A 177 -14.08 8.66 2.98
CA GLY A 177 -13.76 7.59 3.94
C GLY A 177 -13.31 6.30 3.24
N ILE A 178 -13.99 5.90 2.16
CA ILE A 178 -13.59 4.74 1.34
C ILE A 178 -12.21 4.94 0.74
N PHE A 179 -11.93 6.07 0.08
CA PHE A 179 -10.61 6.31 -0.49
C PHE A 179 -9.51 6.30 0.58
N LEU A 180 -9.76 6.87 1.75
CA LEU A 180 -8.80 6.83 2.86
C LEU A 180 -8.54 5.39 3.32
N ALA A 181 -9.59 4.58 3.47
CA ALA A 181 -9.45 3.17 3.84
C ALA A 181 -8.67 2.38 2.77
N LEU A 182 -8.94 2.62 1.48
CA LEU A 182 -8.21 1.98 0.38
C LEU A 182 -6.73 2.37 0.37
N VAL A 183 -6.39 3.63 0.65
CA VAL A 183 -4.99 4.07 0.81
C VAL A 183 -4.31 3.32 1.96
N ILE A 184 -4.97 3.18 3.11
CA ILE A 184 -4.45 2.39 4.26
C ILE A 184 -4.27 0.92 3.88
N PHE A 185 -5.22 0.34 3.13
CA PHE A 185 -5.12 -1.03 2.63
C PHE A 185 -4.11 -1.20 1.49
N SER A 186 -3.61 -0.12 0.90
CA SER A 186 -2.64 -0.15 -0.20
C SER A 186 -1.21 -0.25 0.30
N HIS A 187 -0.85 0.53 1.33
CA HIS A 187 0.50 0.57 1.86
C HIS A 187 0.56 1.13 3.27
N ASN A 188 1.21 0.43 4.20
CA ASN A 188 1.26 0.81 5.62
C ASN A 188 1.91 2.19 5.83
N ILE A 189 3.10 2.39 5.27
CA ILE A 189 3.93 3.58 5.52
C ILE A 189 3.37 4.81 4.81
N LEU A 190 3.08 4.72 3.51
CA LEU A 190 2.41 5.81 2.79
C LEU A 190 1.01 6.08 3.34
N GLY A 191 0.27 5.06 3.79
CA GLY A 191 -1.03 5.28 4.45
C GLY A 191 -0.92 6.20 5.66
N PHE A 192 0.09 5.98 6.52
CA PHE A 192 0.39 6.86 7.64
C PHE A 192 0.86 8.26 7.20
N ALA A 193 1.79 8.34 6.25
CA ALA A 193 2.30 9.60 5.71
C ALA A 193 1.20 10.49 5.12
N PHE A 194 0.34 9.88 4.30
CA PHE A 194 -0.75 10.53 3.60
C PHE A 194 -1.87 10.91 4.56
N PHE A 195 -2.11 10.13 5.63
CA PHE A 195 -3.03 10.52 6.69
C PHE A 195 -2.55 11.79 7.43
N ILE A 196 -1.26 11.86 7.79
CA ILE A 196 -0.69 13.08 8.39
C ILE A 196 -0.83 14.27 7.43
N PHE A 197 -0.46 14.09 6.16
CA PHE A 197 -0.62 15.13 5.15
C PHE A 197 -2.08 15.58 5.00
N LEU A 198 -3.03 14.64 5.03
CA LEU A 198 -4.45 14.94 4.94
C LEU A 198 -4.93 15.81 6.12
N ILE A 199 -4.44 15.57 7.34
CA ILE A 199 -4.76 16.43 8.49
C ILE A 199 -4.28 17.86 8.22
N PHE A 200 -3.02 18.05 7.81
CA PHE A 200 -2.50 19.39 7.50
C PHE A 200 -3.22 20.05 6.31
N TYR A 201 -3.65 19.26 5.33
CA TYR A 201 -4.42 19.73 4.20
C TYR A 201 -5.82 20.23 4.64
N ILE A 202 -6.49 19.48 5.51
CA ILE A 202 -7.77 19.89 6.12
C ILE A 202 -7.59 21.16 6.95
N LEU A 203 -6.50 21.28 7.71
CA LEU A 203 -6.18 22.51 8.47
C LEU A 203 -5.95 23.72 7.56
N ALA A 204 -5.28 23.53 6.41
CA ALA A 204 -5.13 24.58 5.42
C ALA A 204 -6.49 25.00 4.83
N ILE A 205 -7.38 24.04 4.53
CA ILE A 205 -8.76 24.34 4.11
C ILE A 205 -9.52 25.08 5.22
N PHE A 206 -9.41 24.64 6.47
CA PHE A 206 -10.04 25.28 7.63
C PHE A 206 -9.64 26.76 7.77
N TYR A 207 -8.37 27.09 7.56
CA TYR A 207 -7.87 28.46 7.66
C TYR A 207 -8.24 29.31 6.44
N LEU A 208 -8.14 28.75 5.23
CA LEU A 208 -8.32 29.48 3.98
C LEU A 208 -9.79 29.64 3.54
N PHE A 209 -10.71 28.90 4.17
CA PHE A 209 -12.12 28.89 3.82
C PHE A 209 -12.99 29.20 5.04
N ASN A 210 -13.94 30.12 4.90
CA ASN A 210 -14.80 30.58 5.99
C ASN A 210 -15.96 29.61 6.29
N LYS A 211 -15.66 28.31 6.47
CA LYS A 211 -16.65 27.22 6.66
C LYS A 211 -16.29 26.31 7.85
N ARG A 212 -15.80 26.89 8.95
CA ARG A 212 -15.16 26.18 10.07
C ARG A 212 -15.95 25.00 10.63
N LYS A 213 -17.25 25.19 10.91
CA LYS A 213 -18.11 24.15 11.50
C LYS A 213 -18.29 22.95 10.57
N ILE A 214 -18.58 23.19 9.29
CA ILE A 214 -18.74 22.15 8.27
C ILE A 214 -17.43 21.38 8.10
N ILE A 215 -16.31 22.10 7.96
CA ILE A 215 -14.99 21.49 7.80
C ILE A 215 -14.69 20.56 8.99
N LEU A 216 -14.87 21.03 10.23
CA LEU A 216 -14.59 20.20 11.41
C LEU A 216 -15.48 18.94 11.48
N MET A 217 -16.80 19.11 11.30
CA MET A 217 -17.75 18.00 11.41
C MET A 217 -17.57 16.95 10.31
N GLU A 218 -17.47 17.40 9.05
CA GLU A 218 -17.36 16.47 7.93
C GLU A 218 -15.97 15.83 7.86
N SER A 219 -14.89 16.55 8.22
CA SER A 219 -13.55 15.94 8.35
C SER A 219 -13.52 14.86 9.41
N LEU A 220 -14.16 15.07 10.57
CA LEU A 220 -14.25 14.05 11.61
C LEU A 220 -14.96 12.79 11.10
N LYS A 221 -16.08 12.96 10.39
CA LYS A 221 -16.79 11.82 9.77
C LYS A 221 -15.91 11.10 8.76
N ILE A 222 -15.21 11.81 7.85
CA ILE A 222 -14.31 11.21 6.86
C ILE A 222 -13.24 10.36 7.55
N ILE A 223 -12.60 10.90 8.58
CA ILE A 223 -11.54 10.22 9.34
C ILE A 223 -12.10 8.99 10.06
N LEU A 224 -13.22 9.12 10.77
CA LEU A 224 -13.84 8.00 11.48
C LEU A 224 -14.27 6.88 10.52
N LEU A 225 -14.85 7.22 9.37
CA LEU A 225 -15.26 6.24 8.37
C LEU A 225 -14.04 5.55 7.73
N GLY A 226 -12.98 6.27 7.40
CA GLY A 226 -11.79 5.69 6.78
C GLY A 226 -10.98 4.81 7.75
N LEU A 227 -10.76 5.27 8.98
CA LEU A 227 -10.07 4.49 10.01
C LEU A 227 -10.93 3.32 10.49
N GLY A 228 -12.24 3.52 10.61
CA GLY A 228 -13.19 2.49 10.99
C GLY A 228 -13.28 1.38 9.94
N LEU A 229 -13.45 1.73 8.66
CA LEU A 229 -13.52 0.74 7.57
C LEU A 229 -12.23 -0.08 7.44
N SER A 230 -11.07 0.54 7.64
CA SER A 230 -9.77 -0.13 7.59
C SER A 230 -9.33 -0.82 8.90
N ALA A 231 -10.15 -0.74 9.96
CA ALA A 231 -9.83 -1.26 11.29
C ALA A 231 -9.46 -2.74 11.32
N ILE A 232 -10.10 -3.56 10.47
CA ILE A 232 -9.83 -5.01 10.33
C ILE A 232 -8.35 -5.33 10.02
N PHE A 233 -7.64 -4.36 9.44
CA PHE A 233 -6.23 -4.43 9.09
C PHE A 233 -5.33 -3.73 10.12
N TRP A 234 -5.47 -2.41 10.28
CA TRP A 234 -4.45 -1.63 10.97
C TRP A 234 -4.43 -1.89 12.48
N ILE A 235 -5.58 -2.18 13.11
CA ILE A 235 -5.63 -2.45 14.54
C ILE A 235 -4.85 -3.74 14.87
N PRO A 236 -5.13 -4.93 14.27
CA PRO A 236 -4.33 -6.12 14.55
C PRO A 236 -2.86 -5.95 14.18
N ALA A 237 -2.56 -5.28 13.04
CA ALA A 237 -1.18 -5.07 12.61
C ALA A 237 -0.34 -4.31 13.66
N ILE A 238 -0.93 -3.32 14.36
CA ILE A 238 -0.27 -2.56 15.42
C ILE A 238 -0.23 -3.34 16.74
N PHE A 239 -1.38 -3.82 17.21
CA PHE A 239 -1.49 -4.41 18.56
C PHE A 239 -0.85 -5.81 18.65
N GLU A 240 -0.76 -6.53 17.54
CA GLU A 240 -0.14 -7.85 17.49
C GLU A 240 1.32 -7.81 16.99
N ARG A 241 1.93 -6.62 16.84
CA ARG A 241 3.32 -6.47 16.35
C ARG A 241 4.34 -7.27 17.16
N ASN A 242 4.08 -7.41 18.47
CA ASN A 242 4.95 -8.10 19.43
C ASN A 242 4.96 -9.64 19.25
N TYR A 243 4.19 -10.19 18.31
CA TYR A 243 4.16 -11.62 18.01
C TYR A 243 5.09 -12.02 16.85
N VAL A 244 5.70 -11.04 16.18
CA VAL A 244 6.65 -11.28 15.09
C VAL A 244 7.98 -10.57 15.35
N ARG A 245 9.02 -10.98 14.62
CA ARG A 245 10.35 -10.37 14.64
C ARG A 245 10.63 -9.64 13.32
N GLY A 246 11.63 -8.74 13.35
CA GLY A 246 12.15 -8.06 12.16
C GLY A 246 11.38 -6.82 11.72
N LEU A 247 10.35 -6.39 12.47
CA LEU A 247 9.65 -5.13 12.19
C LEU A 247 10.51 -3.89 12.54
N GLU A 248 11.54 -4.07 13.37
CA GLU A 248 12.38 -2.99 13.92
C GLU A 248 13.79 -3.03 13.35
N ILE A 249 14.01 -2.76 12.06
CA ILE A 249 15.38 -2.77 11.52
C ILE A 249 15.50 -1.82 10.34
N PHE A 250 15.87 -0.54 10.56
CA PHE A 250 16.62 0.25 9.58
C PHE A 250 17.44 1.34 10.28
N ASP A 251 18.72 1.47 9.92
CA ASP A 251 19.58 2.57 10.36
C ASP A 251 19.17 3.84 9.60
N LEU A 252 18.34 4.66 10.22
CA LEU A 252 17.82 5.91 9.64
C LEU A 252 18.94 6.83 9.14
N LYS A 253 20.09 6.83 9.83
CA LYS A 253 21.19 7.76 9.57
C LYS A 253 21.93 7.49 8.26
N ARG A 254 21.84 6.27 7.74
CA ARG A 254 22.42 5.88 6.44
C ARG A 254 21.50 6.15 5.24
N ASN A 255 20.26 6.59 5.48
CA ASN A 255 19.23 6.65 4.45
C ASN A 255 18.74 8.07 4.12
N PHE A 256 19.43 9.11 4.62
CA PHE A 256 19.20 10.48 4.18
C PHE A 256 19.70 10.68 2.75
N ALA A 257 18.94 11.44 1.96
CA ALA A 257 19.36 11.83 0.62
C ALA A 257 20.34 13.01 0.71
N GLU A 258 21.40 12.93 -0.10
CA GLU A 258 22.27 14.06 -0.37
C GLU A 258 21.56 15.06 -1.28
N LEU A 259 21.87 16.35 -1.12
CA LEU A 259 21.20 17.42 -1.87
C LEU A 259 21.29 17.23 -3.38
N TYR A 260 22.44 16.78 -3.88
CA TYR A 260 22.64 16.55 -5.30
C TYR A 260 21.80 15.38 -5.82
N GLN A 261 21.55 14.33 -5.02
CA GLN A 261 20.72 13.18 -5.42
C GLN A 261 19.24 13.57 -5.59
N LEU A 262 18.78 14.62 -4.87
CA LEU A 262 17.41 15.13 -4.98
C LEU A 262 17.20 16.00 -6.23
N VAL A 263 18.27 16.62 -6.76
CA VAL A 263 18.18 17.67 -7.80
C VAL A 263 18.76 17.26 -9.14
N ILE A 264 19.88 16.53 -9.12
CA ILE A 264 20.59 16.11 -10.33
C ILE A 264 19.97 14.81 -10.84
N PRO A 265 19.58 14.75 -12.12
CA PRO A 265 19.07 13.53 -12.72
C PRO A 265 20.04 12.35 -12.58
N SER A 266 19.52 11.23 -12.12
CA SER A 266 20.22 9.94 -12.02
C SER A 266 19.26 8.81 -12.35
N TRP A 267 19.76 7.68 -12.83
CA TRP A 267 18.94 6.48 -13.01
C TRP A 267 19.76 5.23 -12.79
N GLY A 268 19.26 4.33 -11.95
CA GLY A 268 19.92 3.09 -11.59
C GLY A 268 18.95 2.09 -11.00
N SER A 269 19.37 0.84 -10.92
CA SER A 269 18.53 -0.30 -10.51
C SER A 269 18.89 -0.89 -9.14
N GLY A 270 19.98 -0.44 -8.53
CA GLY A 270 20.44 -0.90 -7.22
C GLY A 270 19.60 -0.36 -6.07
N PHE A 271 19.84 -0.87 -4.87
CA PHE A 271 19.24 -0.31 -3.65
C PHE A 271 19.89 1.04 -3.30
N PHE A 272 19.11 1.93 -2.68
CA PHE A 272 19.61 3.22 -2.20
C PHE A 272 20.70 3.06 -1.14
N GLY A 273 21.76 3.87 -1.22
CA GLY A 273 22.94 3.74 -0.36
C GLY A 273 23.90 2.61 -0.78
N GLY A 274 23.66 1.97 -1.92
CA GLY A 274 24.46 0.86 -2.46
C GLY A 274 25.69 1.27 -3.29
N GLY A 275 25.95 2.58 -3.45
CA GLY A 275 27.08 3.09 -4.24
C GLY A 275 26.72 3.32 -5.71
N THR A 276 27.59 2.92 -6.64
CA THR A 276 27.37 3.14 -8.08
C THR A 276 26.15 2.34 -8.59
N ASN A 277 25.30 2.96 -9.42
CA ASN A 277 24.05 2.38 -9.95
C ASN A 277 22.89 2.23 -8.93
N GLU A 278 22.86 2.98 -7.84
CA GLU A 278 21.70 3.02 -6.94
C GLU A 278 20.43 3.59 -7.59
N MET A 279 19.27 3.24 -7.04
CA MET A 279 18.00 3.81 -7.47
C MET A 279 17.96 5.34 -7.28
N SER A 280 17.28 6.02 -8.20
CA SER A 280 17.18 7.47 -8.15
C SER A 280 16.25 7.94 -7.02
N VAL A 281 16.67 8.98 -6.31
CA VAL A 281 15.84 9.73 -5.35
C VAL A 281 15.60 11.17 -5.83
N GLN A 282 15.72 11.40 -7.14
CA GLN A 282 15.53 12.74 -7.71
C GLN A 282 14.06 13.19 -7.65
N ILE A 283 13.86 14.49 -7.46
CA ILE A 283 12.53 15.12 -7.52
C ILE A 283 12.04 15.27 -8.97
N GLY A 284 12.97 15.48 -9.89
CA GLY A 284 12.72 15.70 -11.32
C GLY A 284 12.72 17.18 -11.73
N ILE A 285 13.30 17.46 -12.90
CA ILE A 285 13.50 18.82 -13.40
C ILE A 285 12.17 19.57 -13.55
N MET A 286 11.13 18.94 -14.10
CA MET A 286 9.82 19.59 -14.28
C MET A 286 9.13 19.89 -12.95
N ASN A 287 9.28 19.01 -11.96
CA ASN A 287 8.78 19.22 -10.61
C ASN A 287 9.49 20.40 -9.94
N LEU A 288 10.81 20.51 -10.07
CA LEU A 288 11.58 21.65 -9.57
C LEU A 288 11.21 22.96 -10.29
N LEU A 289 11.08 22.94 -11.61
CA LEU A 289 10.64 24.09 -12.40
C LEU A 289 9.25 24.58 -11.95
N ALA A 290 8.34 23.66 -11.62
CA ALA A 290 7.03 23.99 -11.08
C ALA A 290 7.08 24.79 -9.77
N ILE A 291 8.09 24.53 -8.92
CA ILE A 291 8.32 25.31 -7.69
C ILE A 291 8.67 26.75 -8.03
N PHE A 292 9.65 26.97 -8.91
CA PHE A 292 10.07 28.31 -9.33
C PHE A 292 8.93 29.09 -10.01
N ILE A 293 8.20 28.44 -10.92
CA ILE A 293 7.02 29.04 -11.57
C ILE A 293 5.98 29.43 -10.52
N SER A 294 5.74 28.59 -9.52
CA SER A 294 4.73 28.85 -8.48
C SER A 294 5.12 30.00 -7.56
N VAL A 295 6.42 30.18 -7.27
CA VAL A 295 6.92 31.37 -6.55
C VAL A 295 6.64 32.64 -7.36
N PHE A 296 6.90 32.63 -8.66
CA PHE A 296 6.56 33.77 -9.54
C PHE A 296 5.05 34.05 -9.55
N VAL A 297 4.21 33.02 -9.68
CA VAL A 297 2.75 33.15 -9.62
C VAL A 297 2.30 33.71 -8.27
N LEU A 298 2.90 33.26 -7.17
CA LEU A 298 2.59 33.74 -5.82
C LEU A 298 2.82 35.24 -5.70
N ILE A 299 3.97 35.74 -6.16
CA ILE A 299 4.29 37.18 -6.16
C ILE A 299 3.22 37.95 -6.94
N LYS A 300 2.87 37.51 -8.16
CA LYS A 300 1.83 38.15 -8.98
C LYS A 300 0.46 38.13 -8.31
N LEU A 301 0.10 37.07 -7.58
CA LEU A 301 -1.19 36.98 -6.89
C LEU A 301 -1.25 37.85 -5.63
N LYS A 302 -0.16 37.95 -4.87
CA LYS A 302 -0.07 38.86 -3.72
C LYS A 302 -0.19 40.32 -4.17
N LEU A 303 0.49 40.70 -5.26
CA LEU A 303 0.35 42.03 -5.86
C LEU A 303 -1.09 42.33 -6.30
N LYS A 304 -1.82 41.32 -6.79
CA LYS A 304 -3.25 41.42 -7.17
C LYS A 304 -4.22 41.24 -5.99
N LYS A 305 -3.74 41.20 -4.74
CA LYS A 305 -4.54 40.97 -3.51
C LYS A 305 -5.46 39.72 -3.57
N LYS A 306 -5.03 38.66 -4.28
CA LYS A 306 -5.78 37.39 -4.36
C LYS A 306 -5.40 36.45 -3.21
N GLU A 307 -5.75 36.85 -1.99
CA GLU A 307 -5.26 36.25 -0.74
C GLU A 307 -5.47 34.73 -0.65
N ARG A 308 -6.66 34.22 -0.98
CA ARG A 308 -6.94 32.78 -0.86
C ARG A 308 -6.10 31.91 -1.80
N LYS A 309 -5.94 32.30 -3.07
CA LYS A 309 -5.12 31.55 -4.04
C LYS A 309 -3.63 31.65 -3.69
N ALA A 310 -3.19 32.83 -3.26
CA ALA A 310 -1.84 33.04 -2.76
C ALA A 310 -1.57 32.18 -1.50
N GLY A 311 -2.54 32.09 -0.58
CA GLY A 311 -2.46 31.28 0.64
C GLY A 311 -2.35 29.78 0.33
N LEU A 312 -3.11 29.26 -0.64
CA LEU A 312 -2.97 27.88 -1.10
C LEU A 312 -1.58 27.60 -1.68
N ILE A 313 -1.09 28.44 -2.59
CA ILE A 313 0.26 28.27 -3.16
C ILE A 313 1.33 28.35 -2.06
N THR A 314 1.18 29.28 -1.11
CA THR A 314 2.09 29.41 0.03
C THR A 314 2.12 28.13 0.86
N TYR A 315 0.95 27.57 1.19
CA TYR A 315 0.86 26.30 1.92
C TYR A 315 1.61 25.16 1.20
N PHE A 316 1.37 24.95 -0.08
CA PHE A 316 2.04 23.89 -0.83
C PHE A 316 3.55 24.13 -1.01
N LEU A 317 4.00 25.38 -1.17
CA LEU A 317 5.42 25.72 -1.19
C LEU A 317 6.10 25.43 0.16
N VAL A 318 5.43 25.73 1.28
CA VAL A 318 5.93 25.41 2.62
C VAL A 318 5.98 23.90 2.82
N CYS A 319 4.94 23.16 2.41
CA CYS A 319 4.96 21.69 2.44
C CYS A 319 6.13 21.13 1.63
N PHE A 320 6.37 21.64 0.42
CA PHE A 320 7.51 21.21 -0.40
C PHE A 320 8.83 21.43 0.34
N LEU A 321 9.03 22.62 0.92
CA LEU A 321 10.26 22.95 1.65
C LEU A 321 10.47 22.04 2.88
N ILE A 322 9.42 21.79 3.66
CA ILE A 322 9.47 20.91 4.83
C ILE A 322 9.83 19.48 4.39
N LEU A 323 9.15 18.94 3.37
CA LEU A 323 9.42 17.60 2.85
C LEU A 323 10.85 17.49 2.32
N PHE A 324 11.31 18.49 1.56
CA PHE A 324 12.68 18.56 1.06
C PHE A 324 13.70 18.49 2.22
N ILE A 325 13.53 19.32 3.25
CA ILE A 325 14.44 19.36 4.41
C ILE A 325 14.42 18.02 5.16
N LEU A 326 13.23 17.43 5.39
CA LEU A 326 13.07 16.16 6.10
C LEU A 326 13.75 14.97 5.41
N MET A 327 14.01 15.05 4.09
CA MET A 327 14.76 14.02 3.37
C MET A 327 16.28 14.15 3.51
N THR A 328 16.77 15.28 4.01
CA THR A 328 18.21 15.59 4.12
C THR A 328 18.73 15.41 5.54
N LYS A 329 20.05 15.22 5.66
CA LYS A 329 20.74 15.06 6.94
C LYS A 329 20.53 16.23 7.92
N PHE A 330 20.23 17.43 7.42
CA PHE A 330 19.90 18.60 8.25
C PHE A 330 18.71 18.35 9.19
N SER A 331 17.81 17.45 8.82
CA SER A 331 16.64 17.11 9.62
C SER A 331 16.88 16.03 10.68
N SER A 332 18.09 15.45 10.79
CA SER A 332 18.37 14.36 11.76
C SER A 332 17.85 14.64 13.17
N PRO A 333 17.99 15.85 13.76
CA PRO A 333 17.45 16.13 15.09
C PRO A 333 15.92 15.95 15.19
N VAL A 334 15.18 16.22 14.11
CA VAL A 334 13.72 16.03 14.05
C VAL A 334 13.37 14.54 14.07
N TRP A 335 14.12 13.71 13.32
CA TRP A 335 13.94 12.25 13.31
C TRP A 335 14.30 11.63 14.66
N ASP A 336 15.34 12.15 15.33
CA ASP A 336 15.73 11.69 16.67
C ASP A 336 14.70 12.10 17.76
N PHE A 337 14.10 13.29 17.63
CA PHE A 337 13.14 13.82 18.62
C PHE A 337 11.72 13.28 18.46
N VAL A 338 11.33 12.82 17.28
CA VAL A 338 9.96 12.44 16.94
C VAL A 338 9.87 10.93 16.67
N PRO A 339 9.60 10.09 17.70
CA PRO A 339 9.75 8.63 17.59
C PRO A 339 8.91 7.98 16.49
N PHE A 340 7.78 8.58 16.11
CA PHE A 340 6.92 8.02 15.07
C PHE A 340 7.48 8.20 13.65
N LEU A 341 8.42 9.11 13.42
CA LEU A 341 9.06 9.25 12.11
C LEU A 341 9.90 8.01 11.78
N ASN A 342 10.40 7.30 12.80
CA ASN A 342 11.18 6.08 12.62
C ASN A 342 10.39 4.94 11.93
N PHE A 343 9.06 4.99 11.95
CA PHE A 343 8.21 4.04 11.20
C PHE A 343 8.31 4.18 9.67
N PHE A 344 8.77 5.33 9.16
CA PHE A 344 8.95 5.52 7.73
C PHE A 344 10.09 4.68 7.15
N GLN A 345 11.00 4.19 7.99
CA GLN A 345 12.24 3.46 7.68
C GLN A 345 13.25 4.25 6.85
N PHE A 346 12.80 4.98 5.83
CA PHE A 346 13.63 5.72 4.89
C PHE A 346 13.09 7.14 4.67
N PRO A 347 13.86 8.20 4.97
CA PRO A 347 13.47 9.59 4.73
C PRO A 347 13.06 9.87 3.27
N TRP A 348 13.76 9.29 2.29
CA TRP A 348 13.46 9.49 0.86
C TRP A 348 12.05 9.02 0.44
N ARG A 349 11.33 8.22 1.24
CA ARG A 349 9.91 7.89 0.96
C ARG A 349 9.00 9.11 0.98
N LEU A 350 9.44 10.23 1.58
CA LEU A 350 8.75 11.52 1.48
C LEU A 350 8.75 12.10 0.05
N LEU A 351 9.51 11.51 -0.88
CA LEU A 351 9.40 11.83 -2.31
C LEU A 351 7.98 11.62 -2.85
N SER A 352 7.26 10.62 -2.33
CA SER A 352 5.85 10.37 -2.67
C SER A 352 4.97 11.63 -2.52
N LEU A 353 5.10 12.33 -1.39
CA LEU A 353 4.41 13.61 -1.14
C LEU A 353 5.06 14.76 -1.90
N THR A 354 6.39 14.75 -2.05
CA THR A 354 7.13 15.81 -2.73
C THR A 354 6.72 15.92 -4.20
N ILE A 355 6.63 14.80 -4.92
CA ILE A 355 6.19 14.79 -6.33
C ILE A 355 4.72 15.21 -6.45
N LEU A 356 3.87 14.84 -5.49
CA LEU A 356 2.47 15.23 -5.46
C LEU A 356 2.33 16.74 -5.28
N VAL A 357 3.04 17.33 -4.31
CA VAL A 357 3.01 18.76 -4.03
C VAL A 357 3.58 19.57 -5.20
N ALA A 358 4.74 19.18 -5.73
CA ALA A 358 5.38 19.87 -6.85
C ALA A 358 4.52 19.80 -8.14
N SER A 359 3.92 18.65 -8.42
CA SER A 359 3.05 18.48 -9.59
C SER A 359 1.75 19.27 -9.45
N PHE A 360 1.17 19.36 -8.26
CA PHE A 360 0.02 20.23 -8.00
C PHE A 360 0.35 21.69 -8.25
N LEU A 361 1.53 22.14 -7.81
CA LEU A 361 2.02 23.50 -8.01
C LEU A 361 2.22 23.87 -9.49
N SER A 362 2.57 22.91 -10.35
CA SER A 362 2.78 23.16 -11.79
C SER A 362 1.56 23.75 -12.52
N GLY A 363 0.34 23.43 -12.06
CA GLY A 363 -0.90 23.95 -12.61
C GLY A 363 -1.19 25.41 -12.23
N SER A 364 -0.49 25.96 -11.22
CA SER A 364 -0.75 27.30 -10.69
C SER A 364 -0.55 28.43 -11.71
N LEU A 365 0.34 28.22 -12.70
CA LEU A 365 0.56 29.15 -13.81
C LEU A 365 -0.73 29.48 -14.57
N PHE A 366 -1.64 28.52 -14.65
CA PHE A 366 -2.89 28.66 -15.41
C PHE A 366 -3.97 29.47 -14.69
N ILE A 367 -3.68 29.94 -13.47
CA ILE A 367 -4.46 30.98 -12.80
C ILE A 367 -4.27 32.34 -13.48
N ILE A 368 -3.04 32.61 -13.95
CA ILE A 368 -2.64 33.90 -14.51
C ILE A 368 -2.41 33.86 -16.03
N SER A 369 -2.29 32.67 -16.62
CA SER A 369 -2.16 32.46 -18.07
C SER A 369 -3.21 31.48 -18.58
N LYS A 370 -3.76 31.72 -19.77
CA LYS A 370 -4.63 30.76 -20.49
C LYS A 370 -3.95 30.16 -21.72
N SER A 371 -2.63 30.34 -21.85
CA SER A 371 -1.88 29.92 -23.03
C SER A 371 -1.81 28.40 -23.15
N LYS A 372 -2.46 27.85 -24.18
CA LYS A 372 -2.36 26.42 -24.54
C LYS A 372 -0.93 26.03 -24.96
N ILE A 373 -0.18 26.97 -25.51
CA ILE A 373 1.23 26.76 -25.91
C ILE A 373 2.09 26.50 -24.68
N LEU A 374 1.92 27.29 -23.60
CA LEU A 374 2.64 27.04 -22.35
C LEU A 374 2.27 25.69 -21.73
N ALA A 375 0.99 25.32 -21.78
CA ALA A 375 0.55 23.98 -21.33
C ALA A 375 1.24 22.88 -22.16
N PHE A 376 1.26 23.03 -23.48
CA PHE A 376 1.94 22.09 -24.37
C PHE A 376 3.43 21.98 -24.08
N ILE A 377 4.15 23.10 -23.88
CA ILE A 377 5.59 23.09 -23.56
C ILE A 377 5.85 22.35 -22.24
N ILE A 378 5.06 22.61 -21.20
CA ILE A 378 5.24 21.93 -19.90
C ILE A 378 4.94 20.43 -20.02
N ILE A 379 3.87 20.07 -20.73
CA ILE A 379 3.48 18.66 -20.97
C ILE A 379 4.55 17.95 -21.80
N ALA A 380 5.05 18.57 -22.87
CA ALA A 380 6.11 18.02 -23.70
C ALA A 380 7.41 17.88 -22.90
N GLY A 381 7.78 18.88 -22.08
CA GLY A 381 8.93 18.81 -21.19
C GLY A 381 8.84 17.65 -20.21
N ALA A 382 7.69 17.47 -19.54
CA ALA A 382 7.44 16.34 -18.66
C ALA A 382 7.55 15.01 -19.40
N PHE A 383 6.96 14.92 -20.59
CA PHE A 383 7.02 13.73 -21.42
C PHE A 383 8.46 13.36 -21.82
N PHE A 384 9.19 14.27 -22.46
CA PHE A 384 10.53 13.97 -23.00
C PHE A 384 11.57 13.76 -21.90
N LEU A 385 11.48 14.49 -20.78
CA LEU A 385 12.39 14.29 -19.65
C LEU A 385 12.04 13.04 -18.83
N GLY A 386 10.77 12.63 -18.79
CA GLY A 386 10.32 11.49 -17.99
C GLY A 386 10.32 10.15 -18.74
N ILE A 387 10.00 10.11 -20.04
CA ILE A 387 9.79 8.86 -20.78
C ILE A 387 11.03 7.96 -20.82
N GLY A 388 12.23 8.54 -20.76
CA GLY A 388 13.50 7.79 -20.70
C GLY A 388 13.58 6.84 -19.51
N TYR A 389 12.98 7.22 -18.38
CA TYR A 389 12.97 6.44 -17.14
C TYR A 389 12.05 5.21 -17.17
N THR A 390 11.21 5.09 -18.20
CA THR A 390 10.27 3.97 -18.32
C THR A 390 10.92 2.69 -18.86
N ARG A 391 12.17 2.76 -19.34
CA ARG A 391 12.86 1.67 -20.05
C ARG A 391 13.44 0.65 -19.06
N PRO A 392 12.90 -0.58 -19.00
CA PRO A 392 13.50 -1.63 -18.19
C PRO A 392 14.76 -2.16 -18.87
N ALA A 393 15.72 -2.67 -18.09
CA ALA A 393 16.94 -3.25 -18.65
C ALA A 393 16.68 -4.53 -19.45
N TYR A 394 15.80 -5.40 -18.93
CA TYR A 394 15.41 -6.67 -19.56
C TYR A 394 14.11 -7.19 -18.95
N TYR A 395 13.60 -8.32 -19.47
CA TYR A 395 12.40 -8.99 -18.98
C TYR A 395 12.73 -10.45 -18.65
N HIS A 396 12.37 -10.90 -17.45
CA HIS A 396 12.39 -12.32 -17.10
C HIS A 396 11.24 -13.06 -17.80
N GLN A 397 11.58 -13.93 -18.74
CA GLN A 397 10.62 -14.85 -19.34
C GLN A 397 10.43 -16.04 -18.41
N ARG A 398 9.55 -15.87 -17.42
CA ARG A 398 9.20 -16.87 -16.40
C ARG A 398 7.70 -17.00 -16.33
N GLU A 399 7.24 -18.20 -16.05
CA GLU A 399 5.86 -18.46 -15.66
C GLU A 399 5.71 -18.33 -14.15
N ASP A 400 4.47 -18.19 -13.70
CA ASP A 400 4.13 -18.13 -12.28
C ASP A 400 4.73 -19.32 -11.51
N SER A 401 4.67 -20.53 -12.09
CA SER A 401 5.19 -21.79 -11.52
C SER A 401 6.65 -21.70 -11.06
N HIS A 402 7.46 -20.87 -11.73
CA HIS A 402 8.85 -20.63 -11.36
C HIS A 402 9.00 -20.13 -9.91
N TYR A 403 8.04 -19.35 -9.42
CA TYR A 403 8.12 -18.65 -8.15
C TYR A 403 7.58 -19.47 -6.97
N PHE A 404 6.69 -20.44 -7.19
CA PHE A 404 6.08 -21.20 -6.10
C PHE A 404 6.46 -22.69 -6.05
N THR A 405 7.22 -23.20 -7.02
CA THR A 405 7.77 -24.57 -6.95
C THR A 405 9.21 -24.64 -6.43
N ARG A 406 9.91 -23.50 -6.34
CA ARG A 406 11.34 -23.46 -5.98
C ARG A 406 11.58 -22.98 -4.55
N SER A 407 12.52 -23.64 -3.87
CA SER A 407 12.88 -23.38 -2.47
C SER A 407 13.38 -21.95 -2.23
N ASN A 408 14.13 -21.36 -3.17
CA ASN A 408 14.69 -20.02 -3.02
C ASN A 408 13.65 -18.90 -2.82
N PHE A 409 12.39 -19.14 -3.23
CA PHE A 409 11.28 -18.20 -3.04
C PHE A 409 10.37 -18.57 -1.86
N MET A 410 10.28 -19.86 -1.52
CA MET A 410 9.30 -20.39 -0.56
C MET A 410 9.88 -20.70 0.82
N ASP A 411 11.18 -20.93 0.94
CA ASP A 411 11.80 -21.33 2.23
C ASP A 411 11.99 -20.16 3.19
N GLY A 412 11.96 -18.92 2.71
CA GLY A 412 11.97 -17.72 3.54
C GLY A 412 10.57 -17.26 3.94
N THR A 413 10.50 -16.12 4.63
CA THR A 413 9.19 -15.46 4.92
C THR A 413 8.69 -14.61 3.76
N ASN A 414 9.40 -14.65 2.61
CA ASN A 414 9.11 -13.85 1.44
C ASN A 414 9.09 -12.34 1.78
N SER A 415 10.11 -11.91 2.54
CA SER A 415 10.43 -10.52 2.84
C SER A 415 11.94 -10.35 3.04
N PRO A 416 12.52 -9.17 2.71
CA PRO A 416 13.93 -8.90 2.96
C PRO A 416 14.29 -9.14 4.43
N GLY A 417 15.35 -9.91 4.70
CA GLY A 417 15.77 -10.21 6.08
C GLY A 417 14.89 -11.21 6.84
N ASN A 418 13.97 -11.91 6.16
CA ASN A 418 13.04 -12.87 6.79
C ASN A 418 12.18 -12.29 7.92
N VAL A 419 11.69 -11.06 7.70
CA VAL A 419 10.76 -10.34 8.59
C VAL A 419 9.42 -11.08 8.70
N PHE A 420 8.60 -10.75 9.70
CA PHE A 420 7.29 -11.35 9.99
C PHE A 420 7.33 -12.78 10.50
N ASN A 421 8.51 -13.37 10.71
CA ASN A 421 8.61 -14.65 11.37
C ASN A 421 8.06 -14.56 12.80
N THR A 422 7.39 -15.60 13.27
CA THR A 422 6.80 -15.58 14.61
C THR A 422 7.91 -15.53 15.66
N LYS A 423 7.66 -14.87 16.80
CA LYS A 423 8.68 -14.73 17.84
C LYS A 423 9.12 -16.04 18.48
N TRP A 424 8.38 -17.13 18.26
CA TRP A 424 8.67 -18.45 18.80
C TRP A 424 9.54 -19.29 17.85
N MET A 425 9.48 -19.03 16.55
CA MET A 425 10.28 -19.76 15.56
C MET A 425 11.76 -19.41 15.67
N LYS A 426 12.61 -20.45 15.69
CA LYS A 426 14.08 -20.31 15.78
C LYS A 426 14.74 -20.80 14.50
N TRP A 427 15.66 -20.00 13.97
CA TRP A 427 16.47 -20.34 12.80
C TRP A 427 17.80 -21.02 13.20
N PRO A 428 18.40 -21.84 12.31
CA PRO A 428 17.94 -22.24 10.98
C PRO A 428 16.79 -23.26 11.04
N LEU A 429 15.89 -23.18 10.05
CA LEU A 429 14.77 -24.12 9.90
C LEU A 429 15.11 -25.19 8.86
N LYS A 430 14.43 -26.33 8.96
CA LYS A 430 14.51 -27.42 7.98
C LYS A 430 13.09 -27.78 7.55
N ARG A 431 12.90 -28.00 6.24
CA ARG A 431 11.60 -28.43 5.71
C ARG A 431 11.29 -29.83 6.21
N GLU A 432 10.16 -29.96 6.90
CA GLU A 432 9.64 -31.25 7.36
C GLU A 432 8.93 -31.97 6.21
N LYS A 433 8.94 -33.30 6.24
CA LYS A 433 8.33 -34.12 5.18
C LYS A 433 6.81 -34.05 5.22
N GLU A 434 6.26 -34.14 6.42
CA GLU A 434 4.82 -34.18 6.66
C GLU A 434 4.36 -32.94 7.42
N LYS A 435 3.12 -32.51 7.19
CA LYS A 435 2.54 -31.37 7.93
C LYS A 435 2.25 -31.75 9.39
N ILE A 436 1.94 -33.03 9.63
CA ILE A 436 1.58 -33.58 10.93
C ILE A 436 2.36 -34.87 11.14
N GLU A 437 2.97 -34.98 12.32
CA GLU A 437 3.75 -36.13 12.73
C GLU A 437 3.33 -36.59 14.12
N PHE A 438 3.46 -37.88 14.41
CA PHE A 438 3.19 -38.44 15.72
C PHE A 438 4.48 -38.97 16.32
N LYS A 439 4.69 -38.68 17.62
CA LYS A 439 5.82 -39.24 18.37
C LYS A 439 5.79 -40.78 18.35
N ASP A 440 4.59 -41.35 18.37
CA ASP A 440 4.37 -42.78 18.21
C ASP A 440 4.14 -43.12 16.74
N LYS A 441 5.08 -43.86 16.14
CA LYS A 441 4.99 -44.33 14.74
C LYS A 441 3.86 -45.35 14.51
N SER A 442 3.22 -45.85 15.57
CA SER A 442 2.07 -46.73 15.45
C SER A 442 0.74 -46.00 15.19
N ALA A 443 0.74 -44.66 15.31
CA ALA A 443 -0.41 -43.82 15.00
C ALA A 443 -0.79 -43.95 13.51
N ARG A 444 -2.09 -44.07 13.23
CA ARG A 444 -2.62 -44.13 11.86
C ARG A 444 -3.51 -42.94 11.58
N ILE A 445 -3.20 -42.20 10.52
CA ILE A 445 -4.10 -41.19 9.96
C ILE A 445 -5.06 -41.93 9.03
N LEU A 446 -6.35 -41.93 9.37
CA LEU A 446 -7.42 -42.56 8.61
C LEU A 446 -7.88 -41.66 7.46
N ASN A 447 -8.00 -40.36 7.75
CA ASN A 447 -8.39 -39.34 6.80
C ASN A 447 -7.72 -38.01 7.18
N SER A 448 -7.41 -37.18 6.18
CA SER A 448 -6.84 -35.85 6.43
C SER A 448 -7.27 -34.83 5.37
N MET A 449 -7.49 -33.60 5.84
CA MET A 449 -7.70 -32.43 5.00
C MET A 449 -6.85 -31.29 5.54
N ILE A 450 -5.83 -30.89 4.78
CA ILE A 450 -4.90 -29.81 5.15
C ILE A 450 -5.18 -28.60 4.26
N LYS A 451 -5.84 -27.59 4.81
CA LYS A 451 -6.02 -26.27 4.19
C LYS A 451 -5.07 -25.24 4.78
N SER A 452 -4.96 -24.07 4.19
CA SER A 452 -4.06 -22.97 4.59
C SER A 452 -4.05 -22.64 6.08
N SER A 453 -5.22 -22.57 6.73
CA SER A 453 -5.35 -22.21 8.15
C SER A 453 -6.31 -23.10 8.93
N ARG A 454 -6.59 -24.30 8.40
CA ARG A 454 -7.49 -25.30 8.99
C ARG A 454 -7.05 -26.70 8.58
N TYR A 455 -6.77 -27.56 9.54
CA TYR A 455 -6.37 -28.94 9.36
C TYR A 455 -7.40 -29.84 10.06
N VAL A 456 -7.95 -30.81 9.35
CA VAL A 456 -8.90 -31.79 9.90
C VAL A 456 -8.31 -33.19 9.70
N LEU A 457 -8.31 -33.99 10.76
CA LEU A 457 -7.73 -35.33 10.78
C LEU A 457 -8.66 -36.30 11.49
N GLU A 458 -8.74 -37.51 10.98
CA GLU A 458 -9.26 -38.66 11.71
C GLU A 458 -8.09 -39.58 11.99
N VAL A 459 -7.83 -39.86 13.28
CA VAL A 459 -6.66 -40.65 13.68
C VAL A 459 -7.04 -41.77 14.63
N SER A 460 -6.31 -42.89 14.53
CA SER A 460 -6.39 -44.01 15.45
C SER A 460 -5.06 -44.18 16.19
N LEU A 461 -5.10 -44.02 17.51
CA LEU A 461 -3.95 -44.01 18.41
C LEU A 461 -4.00 -45.22 19.34
N ARG A 462 -2.95 -46.05 19.32
CA ARG A 462 -2.87 -47.27 20.14
C ARG A 462 -2.48 -46.99 21.59
N LYS A 463 -1.82 -45.86 21.84
CA LYS A 463 -1.40 -45.35 23.15
C LYS A 463 -1.44 -43.82 23.15
N GLU A 464 -1.38 -43.24 24.34
CA GLU A 464 -1.19 -41.80 24.49
C GLU A 464 0.09 -41.36 23.78
N THR A 465 0.01 -40.27 23.02
CA THR A 465 1.13 -39.79 22.21
C THR A 465 1.06 -38.29 21.97
N THR A 466 2.17 -37.69 21.57
CA THR A 466 2.24 -36.29 21.15
C THR A 466 2.12 -36.22 19.64
N MET A 467 1.17 -35.41 19.17
CA MET A 467 1.08 -34.99 17.78
C MET A 467 1.84 -33.67 17.60
N PHE A 468 2.78 -33.65 16.66
CA PHE A 468 3.46 -32.45 16.19
C PHE A 468 2.73 -31.92 14.96
N VAL A 469 2.48 -30.61 14.96
CA VAL A 469 1.94 -29.89 13.82
C VAL A 469 3.04 -28.97 13.33
N ASN A 470 3.60 -29.28 12.16
CA ASN A 470 4.70 -28.55 11.51
C ASN A 470 4.20 -27.22 10.94
N THR A 471 3.70 -26.38 11.84
CA THR A 471 3.17 -25.04 11.61
C THR A 471 3.70 -24.16 12.73
N ALA A 472 4.23 -22.99 12.36
CA ALA A 472 4.73 -22.03 13.33
C ALA A 472 3.61 -21.58 14.26
N TYR A 473 3.86 -21.58 15.58
CA TYR A 473 2.89 -21.07 16.52
C TYR A 473 2.69 -19.56 16.32
N PHE A 474 1.42 -19.15 16.33
CA PHE A 474 0.97 -17.77 16.27
C PHE A 474 -0.38 -17.62 17.01
N PRO A 475 -0.63 -16.52 17.75
CA PRO A 475 -1.86 -16.39 18.51
C PRO A 475 -3.11 -16.52 17.64
N GLY A 476 -4.04 -17.35 18.11
CA GLY A 476 -5.27 -17.73 17.41
C GLY A 476 -5.31 -19.20 17.00
N TRP A 477 -4.16 -19.89 16.89
CA TRP A 477 -4.16 -21.34 16.66
C TRP A 477 -4.78 -22.08 17.84
N LYS A 478 -5.83 -22.85 17.57
CA LYS A 478 -6.48 -23.74 18.52
C LYS A 478 -6.57 -25.14 17.93
N VAL A 479 -6.50 -26.15 18.80
CA VAL A 479 -6.70 -27.54 18.43
C VAL A 479 -7.88 -28.10 19.21
N TYR A 480 -8.78 -28.76 18.49
CA TYR A 480 -9.95 -29.43 19.02
C TYR A 480 -9.80 -30.93 18.81
N VAL A 481 -10.09 -31.71 19.85
CA VAL A 481 -10.14 -33.18 19.80
C VAL A 481 -11.55 -33.56 20.21
N ASP A 482 -12.29 -34.20 19.30
CA ASP A 482 -13.71 -34.54 19.47
C ASP A 482 -14.54 -33.32 19.91
N SER A 483 -14.33 -32.20 19.22
CA SER A 483 -14.95 -30.88 19.46
C SER A 483 -14.60 -30.20 20.79
N LYS A 484 -13.70 -30.77 21.61
CA LYS A 484 -13.22 -30.15 22.85
C LYS A 484 -11.87 -29.47 22.62
N SER A 485 -11.69 -28.26 23.15
CA SER A 485 -10.42 -27.53 23.02
C SER A 485 -9.32 -28.21 23.83
N PHE A 486 -8.18 -28.46 23.19
CA PHE A 486 -6.97 -28.99 23.80
C PHE A 486 -5.88 -27.91 23.85
N PRO A 487 -5.03 -27.91 24.89
CA PRO A 487 -3.93 -26.97 24.99
C PRO A 487 -2.89 -27.22 23.88
N VAL A 488 -2.41 -26.14 23.27
CA VAL A 488 -1.36 -26.18 22.25
C VAL A 488 -0.01 -25.92 22.92
N GLY A 489 0.87 -26.91 22.86
CA GLY A 489 2.28 -26.78 23.23
C GLY A 489 3.08 -26.05 22.15
N ILE A 490 4.15 -25.37 22.57
CA ILE A 490 5.10 -24.71 21.66
C ILE A 490 6.44 -25.44 21.80
N GLU A 491 6.86 -26.08 20.72
CA GLU A 491 8.09 -26.85 20.68
C GLU A 491 9.33 -25.95 20.65
N ARG A 492 10.51 -26.55 20.90
CA ARG A 492 11.80 -25.82 20.93
C ARG A 492 12.09 -25.04 19.65
N ASN A 493 11.64 -25.55 18.50
CA ASN A 493 11.79 -24.92 17.18
C ASN A 493 10.70 -23.85 16.91
N GLY A 494 9.66 -23.75 17.74
CA GLY A 494 8.53 -22.83 17.60
C GLY A 494 7.29 -23.41 16.92
N SER A 495 7.32 -24.69 16.53
CA SER A 495 6.15 -25.41 16.00
C SER A 495 5.15 -25.80 17.09
N MET A 496 3.98 -26.27 16.70
CA MET A 496 2.90 -26.61 17.64
C MET A 496 2.90 -28.10 17.98
N SER A 497 2.50 -28.45 19.20
CA SER A 497 2.28 -29.83 19.62
C SER A 497 1.03 -29.98 20.48
N VAL A 498 0.44 -31.18 20.48
CA VAL A 498 -0.73 -31.53 21.29
C VAL A 498 -0.58 -32.95 21.81
N ASN A 499 -0.81 -33.14 23.11
CA ASN A 499 -0.86 -34.47 23.71
C ASN A 499 -2.26 -35.06 23.53
N LEU A 500 -2.32 -36.26 22.97
CA LEU A 500 -3.55 -36.93 22.59
C LEU A 500 -3.69 -38.25 23.34
N PRO A 501 -4.87 -38.54 23.92
CA PRO A 501 -5.11 -39.81 24.57
C PRO A 501 -5.16 -40.96 23.57
N LYS A 502 -5.10 -42.20 24.08
CA LYS A 502 -5.38 -43.40 23.29
C LYS A 502 -6.83 -43.37 22.81
N GLY A 503 -7.07 -43.73 21.55
CA GLY A 503 -8.41 -43.82 21.00
C GLY A 503 -8.47 -43.46 19.52
N THR A 504 -9.69 -43.43 18.98
CA THR A 504 -9.95 -42.86 17.67
C THR A 504 -10.52 -41.47 17.88
N HIS A 505 -9.92 -40.47 17.24
CA HIS A 505 -10.23 -39.07 17.47
C HIS A 505 -10.42 -38.30 16.16
N SER A 506 -11.37 -37.38 16.16
CA SER A 506 -11.47 -36.32 15.16
C SER A 506 -10.74 -35.08 15.68
N ILE A 507 -9.67 -34.69 14.98
CA ILE A 507 -8.82 -33.57 15.37
C ILE A 507 -8.98 -32.43 14.37
N GLU A 508 -9.22 -31.23 14.88
CA GLU A 508 -9.26 -30.01 14.09
C GLU A 508 -8.28 -28.98 14.65
N ALA A 509 -7.26 -28.61 13.87
CA ALA A 509 -6.39 -27.47 14.17
C ALA A 509 -6.78 -26.30 13.28
N LYS A 510 -7.14 -25.14 13.84
CA LYS A 510 -7.53 -23.96 13.05
C LYS A 510 -7.02 -22.66 13.65
N LEU A 511 -6.71 -21.70 12.78
CA LEU A 511 -6.36 -20.34 13.16
C LEU A 511 -7.64 -19.51 13.32
N GLU A 512 -8.01 -19.25 14.56
CA GLU A 512 -9.13 -18.37 14.89
C GLU A 512 -8.70 -16.91 15.10
N ASP A 513 -9.66 -16.01 15.08
CA ASP A 513 -9.42 -14.62 15.45
C ASP A 513 -9.26 -14.47 16.97
N THR A 514 -8.25 -13.70 17.35
CA THR A 514 -8.07 -13.17 18.70
C THR A 514 -9.15 -12.14 19.03
N PRO A 515 -9.37 -11.79 20.32
CA PRO A 515 -10.32 -10.76 20.70
C PRO A 515 -10.10 -9.42 19.97
N ILE A 516 -8.84 -9.00 19.80
CA ILE A 516 -8.51 -7.76 19.08
C ILE A 516 -8.90 -7.84 17.60
N ARG A 517 -8.68 -8.98 16.94
CA ARG A 517 -9.11 -9.20 15.55
C ARG A 517 -10.63 -9.17 15.44
N ASN A 518 -11.36 -9.78 16.38
CA ASN A 518 -12.83 -9.77 16.40
C ASN A 518 -13.40 -8.34 16.58
N ILE A 519 -12.88 -7.58 17.55
CA ILE A 519 -13.27 -6.17 17.75
C ILE A 519 -13.01 -5.36 16.47
N SER A 520 -11.84 -5.54 15.86
CA SER A 520 -11.44 -4.85 14.63
C SER A 520 -12.35 -5.18 13.45
N LYS A 521 -12.79 -6.45 13.33
CA LYS A 521 -13.78 -6.88 12.34
C LYS A 521 -15.13 -6.21 12.58
N ILE A 522 -15.62 -6.18 13.82
CA ILE A 522 -16.89 -5.53 14.17
C ILE A 522 -16.86 -4.04 13.81
N ILE A 523 -15.79 -3.31 14.18
CA ILE A 523 -15.64 -1.89 13.85
C ILE A 523 -15.69 -1.67 12.32
N SER A 524 -14.98 -2.50 11.56
CA SER A 524 -14.97 -2.42 10.09
C SER A 524 -16.34 -2.69 9.49
N ILE A 525 -17.06 -3.70 9.97
CA ILE A 525 -18.43 -4.03 9.53
C ILE A 525 -19.42 -2.91 9.85
N LEU A 526 -19.41 -2.38 11.07
CA LEU A 526 -20.26 -1.26 11.46
C LEU A 526 -19.98 -0.01 10.62
N SER A 527 -18.69 0.27 10.36
CA SER A 527 -18.28 1.38 9.50
C SER A 527 -18.77 1.18 8.05
N PHE A 528 -18.71 -0.04 7.53
CA PHE A 528 -19.26 -0.38 6.22
C PHE A 528 -20.78 -0.13 6.15
N PHE A 529 -21.56 -0.63 7.11
CA PHE A 529 -23.00 -0.40 7.13
C PHE A 529 -23.36 1.07 7.31
N LEU A 530 -22.59 1.82 8.10
CA LEU A 530 -22.76 3.26 8.23
C LEU A 530 -22.52 3.99 6.89
N ILE A 531 -21.49 3.60 6.14
CA ILE A 531 -21.23 4.13 4.79
C ILE A 531 -22.42 3.86 3.86
N VAL A 532 -22.92 2.61 3.83
CA VAL A 532 -24.09 2.23 3.02
C VAL A 532 -25.32 3.04 3.41
N PHE A 533 -25.57 3.20 4.72
CA PHE A 533 -26.68 3.99 5.23
C PHE A 533 -26.59 5.47 4.80
N ILE A 534 -25.40 6.08 4.89
CA ILE A 534 -25.19 7.47 4.47
C ILE A 534 -25.41 7.61 2.96
N PHE A 535 -24.92 6.68 2.14
CA PHE A 535 -25.21 6.68 0.71
C PHE A 535 -26.71 6.58 0.44
N TYR A 536 -27.39 5.61 1.05
CA TYR A 536 -28.83 5.44 0.89
C TYR A 536 -29.62 6.72 1.24
N LYS A 537 -29.28 7.38 2.35
CA LYS A 537 -29.94 8.63 2.76
C LYS A 537 -29.73 9.76 1.74
N ASN A 538 -28.51 9.87 1.18
CA ASN A 538 -28.15 10.91 0.23
C ASN A 538 -28.70 10.69 -1.19
N PHE A 539 -29.02 9.45 -1.56
CA PHE A 539 -29.61 9.09 -2.86
C PHE A 539 -31.13 8.93 -2.82
N ASN A 540 -31.77 9.00 -1.65
CA ASN A 540 -33.22 8.90 -1.54
C ASN A 540 -33.89 10.21 -2.01
N PRO A 541 -34.67 10.20 -3.10
CA PRO A 541 -35.27 11.40 -3.68
C PRO A 541 -36.30 12.10 -2.77
N ARG A 542 -36.70 11.49 -1.64
CA ARG A 542 -37.60 12.13 -0.67
C ARG A 542 -36.94 13.20 0.22
N ASN A 543 -35.61 13.39 0.14
CA ASN A 543 -34.83 14.34 0.93
C ASN A 543 -34.21 15.50 0.10
N ILE A 544 -34.60 15.64 -1.17
CA ILE A 544 -34.30 16.78 -2.05
C ILE A 544 -35.63 17.49 -2.30
#